data_AF-A0A496N911-F1
#
_entry.id   AF-A0A496N911-F1
#
_cell.length_a   1.000
_cell.length_b   1.000
_cell.length_c   1.000
_cell.angle_alpha   90.00
_cell.angle_beta   90.00
_cell.angle_gamma   90.00
#
_symmetry.space_group_name_H-M   'P 1'
#
loop_
_entity.id
_entity.type
_entity.pdbx_description
1 polymer ?
#
loop_
_entity_poly.entity_id
_entity_poly.type
_entity_poly.pdbx_seq_one_letter_code
_entity_poly.pdbx_strand_id
1 'polypeptide(L)'
;MWKFNSRQYREETSQKISWGHWFAFFNILWAIFIGARYAFIIDWPDTLFGKIYFFISLLGHFSFIVFAFYLLVIFPLSFIVKNHRTFRGLTVILATIGNTLLLVDTEVFVRFNLHLSSLVWNLLVNPENGELSRNWQLFFTPMPLILLVQMLFSRWSWQKLRSLERQKWLRGVGIFFVCTFIATHLIYAWADAYLYRPITMQRSNFPLSYPMTARSFLEKHGFINKQEYSQRLEQEGRLDALAINYPRNPLLFEAPQEKTNVLLITVSGLRYDAVDMETMPNLAEFAQRSTQFTNHYSSGNNNNAGLTGLFYGLNASYTDSLLSNKTPSVLVERFAQQ
;
A
#
# COMPACT_ATOMS: atom_id res chain seq x y z
N MET A 1 14.36 -56.42 3.64
CA MET A 1 14.64 -55.60 4.84
C MET A 1 14.48 -54.09 4.54
N TRP A 2 13.40 -53.66 3.86
CA TRP A 2 13.25 -52.29 3.33
C TRP A 2 11.83 -51.71 3.54
N LYS A 3 11.12 -52.19 4.58
CA LYS A 3 9.74 -51.73 4.90
C LYS A 3 9.62 -50.95 6.22
N PHE A 4 10.65 -50.94 7.07
CA PHE A 4 10.62 -50.24 8.36
C PHE A 4 10.90 -48.73 8.24
N ASN A 5 11.72 -48.30 7.26
CA ASN A 5 12.08 -46.89 7.08
C ASN A 5 10.90 -46.00 6.65
N SER A 6 9.88 -46.54 5.98
CA SER A 6 8.77 -45.73 5.45
C SER A 6 7.77 -45.32 6.51
N ARG A 7 7.49 -46.17 7.52
CA ARG A 7 6.58 -45.81 8.62
C ARG A 7 7.18 -44.74 9.53
N GLN A 8 8.43 -44.92 9.95
CA GLN A 8 9.14 -43.92 10.76
C GLN A 8 9.26 -42.59 10.02
N TYR A 9 9.64 -42.61 8.73
CA TYR A 9 9.70 -41.39 7.90
C TYR A 9 8.34 -40.69 7.80
N ARG A 10 7.23 -41.43 7.64
CA ARG A 10 5.87 -40.87 7.61
C ARG A 10 5.47 -40.25 8.93
N GLU A 11 5.79 -40.89 10.06
CA GLU A 11 5.52 -40.36 11.39
C GLU A 11 6.32 -39.08 11.68
N GLU A 12 7.63 -39.08 11.39
CA GLU A 12 8.49 -37.90 11.56
C GLU A 12 8.04 -36.74 10.64
N THR A 13 7.63 -37.05 9.41
CA THR A 13 7.11 -36.05 8.48
C THR A 13 5.77 -35.49 8.93
N SER A 14 4.86 -36.34 9.43
CA SER A 14 3.60 -35.90 10.03
C SER A 14 3.85 -34.97 11.22
N GLN A 15 4.79 -35.29 12.11
CA GLN A 15 5.14 -34.44 13.25
C GLN A 15 5.71 -33.09 12.81
N LYS A 16 6.57 -33.06 11.78
CA LYS A 16 7.09 -31.82 11.18
C LYS A 16 5.96 -30.96 10.61
N ILE A 17 5.01 -31.56 9.91
CA ILE A 17 3.85 -30.88 9.33
C ILE A 17 2.94 -30.34 10.45
N SER A 18 2.57 -31.16 11.44
CA SER A 18 1.79 -30.73 12.60
C SER A 18 2.44 -29.55 13.33
N TRP A 19 3.74 -29.66 13.62
CA TRP A 19 4.51 -28.59 14.24
C TRP A 19 4.52 -27.32 13.37
N GLY A 20 4.69 -27.50 12.06
CA GLY A 20 4.69 -26.42 11.07
C GLY A 20 3.39 -25.62 11.05
N HIS A 21 2.22 -26.26 11.22
CA HIS A 21 0.95 -25.54 11.32
C HIS A 21 0.87 -24.64 12.56
N TRP A 22 1.33 -25.13 13.73
CA TRP A 22 1.38 -24.32 14.95
C TRP A 22 2.39 -23.18 14.84
N PHE A 23 3.53 -23.43 14.19
CA PHE A 23 4.53 -22.41 13.93
C PHE A 23 4.05 -21.36 12.93
N ALA A 24 3.33 -21.76 11.88
CA ALA A 24 2.69 -20.84 10.94
C ALA A 24 1.61 -20.02 11.65
N PHE A 25 0.75 -20.63 12.46
CA PHE A 25 -0.26 -19.91 13.24
C PHE A 25 0.34 -18.85 14.17
N PHE A 26 1.42 -19.19 14.89
CA PHE A 26 2.15 -18.21 15.68
C PHE A 26 2.68 -17.05 14.84
N ASN A 27 3.25 -17.34 13.68
CA ASN A 27 3.74 -16.31 12.76
C ASN A 27 2.63 -15.49 12.11
N ILE A 28 1.43 -16.04 11.91
CA ILE A 28 0.24 -15.28 11.49
C ILE A 28 -0.10 -14.24 12.55
N LEU A 29 -0.18 -14.63 13.83
CA LEU A 29 -0.43 -13.69 14.91
C LEU A 29 0.67 -12.64 15.03
N TRP A 30 1.93 -13.04 14.86
CA TRP A 30 3.06 -12.12 14.89
C TRP A 30 3.03 -11.11 13.73
N ALA A 31 2.72 -11.57 12.52
CA ALA A 31 2.58 -10.72 11.35
C ALA A 31 1.40 -9.75 11.48
N ILE A 32 0.26 -10.21 12.02
CA ILE A 32 -0.88 -9.34 12.35
C ILE A 32 -0.48 -8.30 13.40
N PHE A 33 0.28 -8.67 14.42
CA PHE A 33 0.75 -7.74 15.44
C PHE A 33 1.68 -6.66 14.87
N ILE A 34 2.65 -7.04 14.05
CA ILE A 34 3.52 -6.06 13.35
C ILE A 34 2.68 -5.22 12.38
N GLY A 35 1.81 -5.86 11.59
CA GLY A 35 0.94 -5.21 10.62
C GLY A 35 -0.09 -4.28 11.23
N ALA A 36 -0.50 -4.49 12.49
CA ALA A 36 -1.38 -3.57 13.21
C ALA A 36 -0.74 -2.18 13.34
N ARG A 37 0.59 -2.05 13.21
CA ARG A 37 1.28 -0.77 13.14
C ARG A 37 0.80 0.10 11.99
N TYR A 38 0.43 -0.48 10.83
CA TYR A 38 -0.11 0.30 9.71
C TYR A 38 -1.35 1.09 10.10
N ALA A 39 -2.16 0.58 11.06
CA ALA A 39 -3.34 1.28 11.57
C ALA A 39 -3.02 2.64 12.21
N PHE A 40 -1.78 2.87 12.68
CA PHE A 40 -1.36 4.14 13.27
C PHE A 40 -0.68 5.08 12.26
N ILE A 41 -0.49 4.61 11.03
CA ILE A 41 0.23 5.34 9.97
C ILE A 41 -0.74 5.81 8.90
N ILE A 42 -1.74 4.98 8.57
CA ILE A 42 -2.72 5.28 7.53
C ILE A 42 -3.77 6.30 8.00
N ASP A 43 -4.37 6.98 7.05
CA ASP A 43 -5.59 7.76 7.27
C ASP A 43 -6.77 6.81 7.52
N TRP A 44 -7.45 7.00 8.65
CA TRP A 44 -8.59 6.17 9.01
C TRP A 44 -9.81 6.51 8.16
N PRO A 45 -10.56 5.50 7.68
CA PRO A 45 -11.82 5.75 6.99
C PRO A 45 -12.86 6.39 7.91
N ASP A 46 -13.62 7.35 7.39
CA ASP A 46 -14.65 8.06 8.17
C ASP A 46 -15.88 7.19 8.49
N THR A 47 -16.08 6.09 7.77
CA THR A 47 -17.26 5.22 7.92
C THR A 47 -16.96 4.00 8.80
N LEU A 48 -17.96 3.55 9.57
CA LEU A 48 -17.86 2.30 10.35
C LEU A 48 -17.52 1.10 9.46
N PHE A 49 -18.11 1.04 8.26
CA PHE A 49 -17.87 -0.06 7.34
C PHE A 49 -16.43 -0.09 6.82
N GLY A 50 -15.84 1.08 6.51
CA GLY A 50 -14.42 1.17 6.17
C GLY A 50 -13.50 0.73 7.31
N LYS A 51 -13.82 1.11 8.56
CA LYS A 51 -13.08 0.67 9.76
C LYS A 51 -13.16 -0.84 9.96
N ILE A 52 -14.34 -1.44 9.81
CA ILE A 52 -14.52 -2.90 9.89
C ILE A 52 -13.71 -3.60 8.79
N TYR A 53 -13.76 -3.08 7.56
CA TYR A 53 -12.98 -3.61 6.45
C TYR A 53 -11.46 -3.60 6.72
N PHE A 54 -10.94 -2.57 7.39
CA PHE A 54 -9.53 -2.53 7.78
C PHE A 54 -9.13 -3.77 8.60
N PHE A 55 -9.92 -4.13 9.61
CA PHE A 55 -9.63 -5.31 10.44
C PHE A 55 -9.82 -6.62 9.68
N ILE A 56 -10.85 -6.73 8.84
CA ILE A 56 -11.06 -7.92 7.99
C ILE A 56 -9.86 -8.12 7.06
N SER A 57 -9.43 -7.05 6.39
CA SER A 57 -8.29 -7.06 5.47
C SER A 57 -6.96 -7.32 6.18
N LEU A 58 -6.73 -6.73 7.35
CA LEU A 58 -5.54 -7.00 8.18
C LEU A 58 -5.43 -8.49 8.52
N LEU A 59 -6.52 -9.08 9.05
CA LEU A 59 -6.54 -10.49 9.46
C LEU A 59 -6.44 -11.42 8.25
N GLY A 60 -7.19 -11.15 7.18
CA GLY A 60 -7.21 -11.97 5.97
C GLY A 60 -5.88 -11.95 5.22
N HIS A 61 -5.29 -10.77 5.03
CA HIS A 61 -4.08 -10.59 4.24
C HIS A 61 -2.85 -11.24 4.89
N PHE A 62 -2.55 -10.91 6.15
CA PHE A 62 -1.37 -11.46 6.83
C PHE A 62 -1.50 -12.95 7.13
N SER A 63 -2.73 -13.44 7.40
CA SER A 63 -2.95 -14.89 7.52
C SER A 63 -2.67 -15.61 6.20
N PHE A 64 -3.12 -15.05 5.07
CA PHE A 64 -2.85 -15.59 3.74
C PHE A 64 -1.35 -15.59 3.41
N ILE A 65 -0.65 -14.45 3.55
CA ILE A 65 0.77 -14.36 3.19
C ILE A 65 1.61 -15.39 3.95
N VAL A 66 1.45 -15.45 5.28
CA VAL A 66 2.23 -16.36 6.11
C VAL A 66 1.88 -17.82 5.80
N PHE A 67 0.60 -18.13 5.62
CA PHE A 67 0.18 -19.50 5.30
C PHE A 67 0.57 -19.92 3.88
N ALA A 68 0.51 -19.01 2.90
CA ALA A 68 1.01 -19.25 1.54
C ALA A 68 2.52 -19.50 1.54
N PHE A 69 3.30 -18.72 2.30
CA PHE A 69 4.73 -18.96 2.49
C PHE A 69 4.98 -20.33 3.14
N TYR A 70 4.18 -20.70 4.14
CA TYR A 70 4.24 -22.04 4.72
C TYR A 70 3.97 -23.14 3.67
N LEU A 71 2.90 -23.04 2.88
CA LEU A 71 2.53 -24.04 1.88
C LEU A 71 3.54 -24.15 0.73
N LEU A 72 4.08 -23.02 0.26
CA LEU A 72 4.96 -22.98 -0.91
C LEU A 72 6.41 -23.28 -0.58
N VAL A 73 6.87 -22.94 0.63
CA VAL A 73 8.29 -23.04 1.02
C VAL A 73 8.48 -24.08 2.11
N ILE A 74 7.83 -23.90 3.26
CA ILE A 74 8.10 -24.72 4.47
C ILE A 74 7.54 -26.15 4.32
N PHE A 75 6.36 -26.30 3.74
CA PHE A 75 5.71 -27.59 3.55
C PHE A 75 6.52 -28.53 2.65
N PRO A 76 6.98 -28.12 1.44
CA PRO A 76 7.92 -28.93 0.64
C PRO A 76 9.22 -29.24 1.37
N LEU A 77 9.77 -28.26 2.12
CA LEU A 77 10.98 -28.45 2.92
C LEU A 77 10.84 -29.58 3.95
N SER A 78 9.62 -29.81 4.46
CA SER A 78 9.35 -30.87 5.42
C SER A 78 9.59 -32.27 4.85
N PHE A 79 9.45 -32.47 3.54
CA PHE A 79 9.73 -33.75 2.86
C PHE A 79 11.21 -33.90 2.53
N ILE A 80 11.87 -32.80 2.14
CA ILE A 80 13.28 -32.76 1.72
C ILE A 80 14.22 -32.91 2.93
N VAL A 81 13.98 -32.15 4.00
CA VAL A 81 14.85 -32.12 5.17
C VAL A 81 14.47 -33.22 6.15
N LYS A 82 15.30 -34.26 6.21
CA LYS A 82 15.08 -35.42 7.10
C LYS A 82 15.20 -35.03 8.58
N ASN A 83 16.27 -34.35 8.97
CA ASN A 83 16.52 -33.97 10.36
C ASN A 83 15.55 -32.88 10.84
N HIS A 84 14.71 -33.22 11.82
CA HIS A 84 13.71 -32.31 12.39
C HIS A 84 14.34 -31.05 13.02
N ARG A 85 15.57 -31.13 13.57
CA ARG A 85 16.26 -29.95 14.15
C ARG A 85 16.67 -28.96 13.07
N THR A 86 17.24 -29.47 11.97
CA THR A 86 17.62 -28.66 10.81
C THR A 86 16.40 -28.03 10.15
N PHE A 87 15.32 -28.81 9.96
CA PHE A 87 14.05 -28.32 9.41
C PHE A 87 13.50 -27.14 10.24
N ARG A 88 13.45 -27.31 11.57
CA ARG A 88 13.00 -26.25 12.49
C ARG A 88 13.92 -25.05 12.48
N GLY A 89 15.24 -25.25 12.43
CA GLY A 89 16.23 -24.17 12.35
C GLY A 89 16.05 -23.33 11.08
N LEU A 90 15.94 -23.96 9.92
CA LEU A 90 15.67 -23.28 8.64
C LEU A 90 14.34 -22.53 8.67
N THR A 91 13.29 -23.15 9.19
CA THR A 91 11.97 -22.51 9.31
C THR A 91 12.01 -21.27 10.20
N VAL A 92 12.74 -21.32 11.32
CA VAL A 92 12.95 -20.18 12.23
C VAL A 92 13.73 -19.06 11.55
N ILE A 93 14.79 -19.37 10.81
CA ILE A 93 15.59 -18.38 10.07
C ILE A 93 14.72 -17.67 9.02
N LEU A 94 13.99 -18.44 8.21
CA LEU A 94 13.10 -17.91 7.17
C LEU A 94 12.00 -17.03 7.76
N ALA A 95 11.35 -17.46 8.84
CA ALA A 95 10.34 -16.67 9.54
C ALA A 95 10.93 -15.39 10.15
N THR A 96 12.15 -15.45 10.70
CA THR A 96 12.84 -14.28 11.25
C THR A 96 13.11 -13.25 10.15
N ILE A 97 13.60 -13.68 8.99
CA ILE A 97 13.81 -12.81 7.83
C ILE A 97 12.49 -12.17 7.39
N GLY A 98 11.43 -12.96 7.21
CA GLY A 98 10.12 -12.45 6.79
C GLY A 98 9.53 -11.42 7.77
N ASN A 99 9.56 -11.70 9.07
CA ASN A 99 9.07 -10.76 10.09
C ASN A 99 9.95 -9.51 10.20
N THR A 100 11.26 -9.64 10.02
CA THR A 100 12.17 -8.48 10.00
C THR A 100 11.87 -7.62 8.77
N LEU A 101 11.72 -8.21 7.59
CA LEU A 101 11.35 -7.48 6.36
C LEU A 101 10.01 -6.76 6.52
N LEU A 102 9.01 -7.40 7.13
CA LEU A 102 7.72 -6.76 7.42
C LEU A 102 7.89 -5.56 8.37
N LEU A 103 8.72 -5.70 9.41
CA LEU A 103 8.98 -4.60 10.34
C LEU A 103 9.74 -3.45 9.65
N VAL A 104 10.75 -3.75 8.83
CA VAL A 104 11.45 -2.74 8.02
C VAL A 104 10.46 -2.05 7.07
N ASP A 105 9.57 -2.79 6.43
CA ASP A 105 8.54 -2.22 5.56
C ASP A 105 7.66 -1.21 6.32
N THR A 106 7.26 -1.50 7.56
CA THR A 106 6.50 -0.53 8.37
C THR A 106 7.29 0.75 8.65
N GLU A 107 8.61 0.68 8.90
CA GLU A 107 9.46 1.88 9.09
C GLU A 107 9.59 2.72 7.82
N VAL A 108 9.65 2.04 6.69
CA VAL A 108 9.74 2.66 5.38
C VAL A 108 8.42 3.34 5.03
N PHE A 109 7.30 2.68 5.30
CA PHE A 109 5.96 3.18 5.06
C PHE A 109 5.68 4.46 5.87
N VAL A 110 6.13 4.54 7.14
CA VAL A 110 6.04 5.79 7.94
C VAL A 110 6.69 6.98 7.26
N ARG A 111 7.82 6.78 6.57
CA ARG A 111 8.66 7.87 6.04
C ARG A 111 8.26 8.29 4.63
N PHE A 112 7.92 7.30 3.81
CA PHE A 112 7.73 7.51 2.37
C PHE A 112 6.30 7.26 1.91
N ASN A 113 5.43 6.70 2.77
CA ASN A 113 4.10 6.20 2.39
C ASN A 113 4.16 5.23 1.19
N LEU A 114 5.26 4.49 1.10
CA LEU A 114 5.57 3.51 0.07
C LEU A 114 6.06 2.23 0.77
N HIS A 115 5.73 1.08 0.18
CA HIS A 115 6.27 -0.20 0.60
C HIS A 115 7.66 -0.45 0.00
N LEU A 116 8.38 -1.43 0.57
CA LEU A 116 9.68 -1.85 0.07
C LEU A 116 9.61 -2.23 -1.41
N SER A 117 10.45 -1.57 -2.19
CA SER A 117 10.63 -1.77 -3.64
C SER A 117 12.08 -1.48 -4.02
N SER A 118 12.49 -1.79 -5.25
CA SER A 118 13.84 -1.49 -5.74
C SER A 118 14.18 0.00 -5.64
N LEU A 119 13.21 0.87 -5.95
CA LEU A 119 13.35 2.32 -5.83
C LEU A 119 13.61 2.72 -4.38
N VAL A 120 12.76 2.26 -3.46
CA VAL A 120 12.87 2.62 -2.05
C VAL A 120 14.13 2.03 -1.42
N TRP A 121 14.55 0.84 -1.82
CA TRP A 121 15.82 0.25 -1.40
C TRP A 121 17.02 1.11 -1.82
N ASN A 122 17.03 1.62 -3.05
CA ASN A 122 18.07 2.55 -3.49
C ASN A 122 18.04 3.86 -2.69
N LEU A 123 16.85 4.36 -2.34
CA LEU A 123 16.72 5.53 -1.46
C LEU A 123 17.32 5.28 -0.08
N LEU A 124 17.09 4.08 0.48
CA LEU A 124 17.57 3.68 1.80
C LEU A 124 19.08 3.44 1.88
N VAL A 125 19.69 2.84 0.85
CA VAL A 125 21.08 2.36 0.92
C VAL A 125 22.09 3.30 0.26
N ASN A 126 21.66 4.14 -0.69
CA ASN A 126 22.60 5.02 -1.39
C ASN A 126 23.11 6.13 -0.42
N PRO A 127 24.42 6.19 -0.12
CA PRO A 127 25.00 7.14 0.84
C PRO A 127 24.83 8.61 0.42
N GLU A 128 24.56 8.89 -0.85
CA GLU A 128 24.34 10.24 -1.36
C GLU A 128 22.98 10.83 -0.92
N ASN A 129 22.04 9.99 -0.46
CA ASN A 129 20.68 10.40 -0.09
C ASN A 129 20.54 10.93 1.35
N GLY A 130 21.65 11.24 2.03
CA GLY A 130 21.67 11.89 3.35
C GLY A 130 21.57 10.94 4.54
N GLU A 131 21.08 11.46 5.68
CA GLU A 131 21.16 10.80 7.00
C GLU A 131 20.47 9.44 7.09
N LEU A 132 19.44 9.22 6.27
CA LEU A 132 18.66 7.98 6.26
C LEU A 132 19.49 6.78 5.80
N SER A 133 20.40 7.00 4.85
CA SER A 133 21.38 5.99 4.42
C SER A 133 22.48 5.75 5.43
N ARG A 134 22.79 6.73 6.30
CA ARG A 134 23.76 6.51 7.36
C ARG A 134 23.25 5.54 8.44
N ASN A 135 21.93 5.49 8.63
CA ASN A 135 21.29 4.79 9.75
C ASN A 135 20.38 3.62 9.33
N TRP A 136 20.34 3.22 8.04
CA TRP A 136 19.41 2.16 7.57
C TRP A 136 19.59 0.82 8.30
N GLN A 137 20.79 0.53 8.80
CA GLN A 137 21.09 -0.67 9.58
C GLN A 137 20.28 -0.75 10.88
N LEU A 138 19.86 0.39 11.45
CA LEU A 138 19.04 0.43 12.67
C LEU A 138 17.67 -0.24 12.48
N PHE A 139 17.17 -0.29 11.24
CA PHE A 139 15.91 -1.01 10.95
C PHE A 139 16.04 -2.52 11.19
N PHE A 140 17.25 -3.07 11.19
CA PHE A 140 17.53 -4.48 11.45
C PHE A 140 17.89 -4.74 12.93
N THR A 141 18.02 -3.72 13.78
CA THR A 141 18.29 -3.87 15.22
C THR A 141 17.32 -4.81 15.95
N PRO A 142 16.01 -4.87 15.63
CA PRO A 142 15.09 -5.82 16.28
C PRO A 142 15.28 -7.29 15.86
N MET A 143 16.05 -7.58 14.79
CA MET A 143 16.20 -8.93 14.24
C MET A 143 16.66 -9.99 15.27
N PRO A 144 17.67 -9.73 16.12
CA PRO A 144 18.10 -10.72 17.12
C PRO A 144 17.01 -11.05 18.16
N LEU A 145 16.19 -10.06 18.52
CA LEU A 145 15.06 -10.27 19.43
C LEU A 145 13.96 -11.10 18.77
N ILE A 146 13.63 -10.80 17.50
CA ILE A 146 12.69 -11.60 16.71
C ILE A 146 13.19 -13.05 16.61
N LEU A 147 14.48 -13.23 16.27
CA LEU A 147 15.10 -14.55 16.19
C LEU A 147 14.98 -15.32 17.51
N LEU A 148 15.28 -14.67 18.64
CA LEU A 148 15.17 -15.27 19.96
C LEU A 148 13.74 -15.75 20.23
N VAL A 149 12.73 -14.91 19.98
CA VAL A 149 11.32 -15.27 20.17
C VAL A 149 10.92 -16.46 19.28
N GLN A 150 11.31 -16.45 18.01
CA GLN A 150 11.04 -17.54 17.07
C GLN A 150 11.71 -18.86 17.51
N MET A 151 12.95 -18.79 18.01
CA MET A 151 13.67 -19.94 18.56
C MET A 151 12.99 -20.51 19.81
N LEU A 152 12.60 -19.64 20.75
CA LEU A 152 11.90 -20.03 21.98
C LEU A 152 10.56 -20.71 21.66
N PHE A 153 9.74 -20.09 20.80
CA PHE A 153 8.46 -20.66 20.39
C PHE A 153 8.67 -21.98 19.63
N SER A 154 9.64 -22.05 18.72
CA SER A 154 9.98 -23.28 18.00
C SER A 154 10.33 -24.42 18.94
N ARG A 155 11.16 -24.15 19.97
CA ARG A 155 11.55 -25.16 20.97
C ARG A 155 10.37 -25.59 21.81
N TRP A 156 9.59 -24.65 22.32
CA TRP A 156 8.42 -24.91 23.15
C TRP A 156 7.35 -25.72 22.41
N SER A 157 6.97 -25.29 21.21
CA SER A 157 5.93 -25.93 20.39
C SER A 157 6.31 -27.36 20.01
N TRP A 158 7.59 -27.65 19.80
CA TRP A 158 8.07 -29.02 19.56
C TRP A 158 7.99 -29.89 20.80
N GLN A 159 8.41 -29.38 21.97
CA GLN A 159 8.33 -30.12 23.23
C GLN A 159 6.89 -30.41 23.64
N LYS A 160 5.96 -29.52 23.32
CA LYS A 160 4.52 -29.64 23.60
C LYS A 160 3.69 -30.16 22.44
N LEU A 161 4.32 -30.66 21.37
CA LEU A 161 3.63 -31.05 20.13
C LEU A 161 2.46 -32.02 20.37
N ARG A 162 2.66 -33.05 21.19
CA ARG A 162 1.59 -34.02 21.54
C ARG A 162 0.37 -33.37 22.21
N SER A 163 0.59 -32.31 22.99
CA SER A 163 -0.50 -31.56 23.62
C SER A 163 -1.20 -30.65 22.62
N LEU A 164 -0.44 -30.05 21.71
CA LEU A 164 -0.94 -29.17 20.66
C LEU A 164 -1.73 -29.95 19.60
N GLU A 165 -1.30 -31.15 19.22
CA GLU A 165 -2.03 -32.00 18.26
C GLU A 165 -3.43 -32.43 18.75
N ARG A 166 -3.65 -32.46 20.08
CA ARG A 166 -4.98 -32.73 20.66
C ARG A 166 -5.93 -31.54 20.52
N GLN A 167 -5.41 -30.34 20.28
CA GLN A 167 -6.20 -29.12 20.17
C GLN A 167 -6.85 -29.03 18.78
N LYS A 168 -8.17 -29.26 18.73
CA LYS A 168 -8.93 -29.22 17.46
C LYS A 168 -9.36 -27.82 17.04
N TRP A 169 -9.30 -26.84 17.95
CA TRP A 169 -9.76 -25.46 17.71
C TRP A 169 -8.97 -24.75 16.60
N LEU A 170 -7.70 -25.13 16.38
CA LEU A 170 -6.87 -24.55 15.32
C LEU A 170 -7.51 -24.71 13.93
N ARG A 171 -8.28 -25.77 13.71
CA ARG A 171 -9.03 -25.97 12.46
C ARG A 171 -10.11 -24.90 12.26
N GLY A 172 -10.86 -24.59 13.32
CA GLY A 172 -11.89 -23.54 13.29
C GLY A 172 -11.27 -22.16 13.04
N VAL A 173 -10.12 -21.88 13.66
CA VAL A 173 -9.38 -20.64 13.43
C VAL A 173 -8.80 -20.56 12.01
N GLY A 174 -8.35 -21.67 11.44
CA GLY A 174 -7.96 -21.75 10.03
C GLY A 174 -9.12 -21.39 9.09
N ILE A 175 -10.32 -21.94 9.33
CA ILE A 175 -11.53 -21.60 8.56
C ILE A 175 -11.85 -20.11 8.70
N PHE A 176 -11.80 -19.57 9.92
CA PHE A 176 -12.01 -18.14 10.16
C PHE A 176 -11.07 -17.28 9.32
N PHE A 177 -9.76 -17.56 9.31
CA PHE A 177 -8.80 -16.81 8.51
C PHE A 177 -9.07 -16.89 7.00
N VAL A 178 -9.39 -18.09 6.50
CA VAL A 178 -9.78 -18.29 5.09
C VAL A 178 -11.02 -17.46 4.75
N CYS A 179 -12.04 -17.48 5.61
CA CYS A 179 -13.24 -16.67 5.44
C CYS A 179 -12.92 -15.17 5.44
N THR A 180 -12.06 -14.68 6.34
CA THR A 180 -11.66 -13.26 6.37
C THR A 180 -10.86 -12.85 5.13
N PHE A 181 -9.99 -13.73 4.62
CA PHE A 181 -9.27 -13.50 3.37
C PHE A 181 -10.22 -13.40 2.18
N ILE A 182 -11.15 -14.35 2.03
CA ILE A 182 -12.17 -14.31 0.97
C ILE A 182 -13.03 -13.05 1.10
N ALA A 183 -13.47 -12.72 2.32
CA ALA A 183 -14.26 -11.52 2.58
C ALA A 183 -13.52 -10.24 2.19
N THR A 184 -12.20 -10.16 2.44
CA THR A 184 -11.36 -9.03 2.02
C THR A 184 -11.49 -8.77 0.52
N HIS A 185 -11.33 -9.82 -0.31
CA HIS A 185 -11.40 -9.68 -1.76
C HIS A 185 -12.82 -9.41 -2.27
N LEU A 186 -13.84 -10.07 -1.71
CA LEU A 186 -15.23 -9.86 -2.14
C LEU A 186 -15.75 -8.48 -1.77
N ILE A 187 -15.49 -8.02 -0.55
CA ILE A 187 -15.90 -6.68 -0.09
C ILE A 187 -15.17 -5.62 -0.91
N TYR A 188 -13.88 -5.80 -1.18
CA TYR A 188 -13.13 -4.86 -2.01
C TYR A 188 -13.65 -4.85 -3.46
N ALA A 189 -13.93 -6.00 -4.05
CA ALA A 189 -14.46 -6.08 -5.42
C ALA A 189 -15.80 -5.35 -5.56
N TRP A 190 -16.67 -5.48 -4.56
CA TRP A 190 -17.90 -4.69 -4.46
C TRP A 190 -17.62 -3.20 -4.29
N ALA A 191 -16.72 -2.82 -3.39
CA ALA A 191 -16.40 -1.42 -3.13
C ALA A 191 -15.80 -0.74 -4.36
N ASP A 192 -14.93 -1.43 -5.09
CA ASP A 192 -14.34 -0.97 -6.34
C ASP A 192 -15.40 -0.77 -7.44
N ALA A 193 -16.37 -1.70 -7.55
CA ALA A 193 -17.46 -1.62 -8.52
C ALA A 193 -18.39 -0.42 -8.29
N TYR A 194 -18.70 -0.13 -7.03
CA TYR A 194 -19.63 0.95 -6.64
C TYR A 194 -18.93 2.24 -6.20
N LEU A 195 -17.63 2.37 -6.46
CA LEU A 195 -16.81 3.53 -6.10
C LEU A 195 -16.85 3.86 -4.58
N TYR A 196 -16.96 2.85 -3.71
CA TYR A 196 -17.02 3.02 -2.25
C TYR A 196 -15.65 3.30 -1.63
N ARG A 197 -15.27 4.58 -1.65
CA ARG A 197 -13.95 5.10 -1.22
C ARG A 197 -13.42 4.66 0.14
N PRO A 198 -14.23 4.63 1.22
CA PRO A 198 -13.71 4.26 2.54
C PRO A 198 -13.05 2.88 2.59
N ILE A 199 -13.29 2.02 1.59
CA ILE A 199 -12.64 0.71 1.43
C ILE A 199 -11.55 0.77 0.36
N THR A 200 -11.80 1.39 -0.79
CA THR A 200 -10.86 1.40 -1.91
C THR A 200 -9.60 2.23 -1.65
N MET A 201 -9.69 3.26 -0.80
CA MET A 201 -8.52 4.04 -0.37
C MET A 201 -7.50 3.18 0.42
N GLN A 202 -7.95 2.06 0.97
CA GLN A 202 -7.13 1.15 1.77
C GLN A 202 -6.33 0.13 0.93
N ARG A 203 -6.39 0.23 -0.41
CA ARG A 203 -5.77 -0.71 -1.34
C ARG A 203 -4.30 -0.97 -1.05
N SER A 204 -3.57 0.10 -0.75
CA SER A 204 -2.11 0.13 -0.62
C SER A 204 -1.67 0.27 0.84
N ASN A 205 -2.49 -0.15 1.80
CA ASN A 205 -2.16 -0.06 3.22
C ASN A 205 -1.16 -1.13 3.67
N PHE A 206 -1.15 -2.29 2.99
CA PHE A 206 -0.32 -3.43 3.37
C PHE A 206 0.61 -3.85 2.24
N PRO A 207 1.84 -4.30 2.56
CA PRO A 207 2.79 -4.76 1.56
C PRO A 207 2.26 -6.02 0.87
N LEU A 208 2.54 -6.14 -0.42
CA LEU A 208 2.09 -7.26 -1.26
C LEU A 208 0.55 -7.42 -1.33
N SER A 209 -0.21 -6.39 -0.97
CA SER A 209 -1.67 -6.39 -1.05
C SER A 209 -2.12 -6.01 -2.46
N TYR A 210 -2.86 -6.92 -3.10
CA TYR A 210 -3.53 -6.68 -4.38
C TYR A 210 -4.98 -7.14 -4.27
N PRO A 211 -5.86 -6.34 -3.65
CA PRO A 211 -7.28 -6.67 -3.52
C PRO A 211 -7.93 -6.90 -4.89
N MET A 212 -8.90 -7.80 -4.94
CA MET A 212 -9.49 -8.25 -6.21
C MET A 212 -10.42 -7.18 -6.76
N THR A 213 -10.32 -6.90 -8.05
CA THR A 213 -11.30 -6.10 -8.79
C THR A 213 -12.07 -6.99 -9.75
N ALA A 214 -13.36 -6.74 -9.92
CA ALA A 214 -14.24 -7.54 -10.77
C ALA A 214 -14.92 -6.71 -11.88
N ARG A 215 -14.35 -5.55 -12.23
CA ARG A 215 -14.98 -4.56 -13.12
C ARG A 215 -15.44 -5.17 -14.45
N SER A 216 -14.55 -5.83 -15.19
CA SER A 216 -14.89 -6.44 -16.49
C SER A 216 -15.91 -7.57 -16.37
N PHE A 217 -15.90 -8.32 -15.27
CA PHE A 217 -16.89 -9.37 -15.01
C PHE A 217 -18.27 -8.73 -14.77
N LEU A 218 -18.35 -7.70 -13.93
CA LEU A 218 -19.59 -7.02 -13.59
C LEU A 218 -20.15 -6.21 -14.78
N GLU A 219 -19.29 -5.57 -15.57
CA GLU A 219 -19.64 -4.92 -16.84
C GLU A 219 -20.31 -5.91 -17.79
N LYS A 220 -19.68 -7.08 -18.02
CA LYS A 220 -20.20 -8.10 -18.92
C LYS A 220 -21.57 -8.64 -18.52
N HIS A 221 -21.87 -8.66 -17.21
CA HIS A 221 -23.16 -9.12 -16.68
C HIS A 221 -24.17 -7.98 -16.50
N GLY A 222 -23.86 -6.76 -16.96
CA GLY A 222 -24.78 -5.62 -16.93
C GLY A 222 -24.92 -4.93 -15.57
N PHE A 223 -24.03 -5.22 -14.61
CA PHE A 223 -24.06 -4.58 -13.28
C PHE A 223 -23.37 -3.20 -13.26
N ILE A 224 -22.51 -2.89 -14.24
CA ILE A 224 -21.78 -1.62 -14.31
C ILE A 224 -21.81 -1.11 -15.76
N ASN A 225 -22.10 0.19 -15.93
CA ASN A 225 -21.88 0.89 -17.19
C ASN A 225 -20.48 1.51 -17.22
N LYS A 226 -19.65 1.09 -18.17
CA LYS A 226 -18.26 1.55 -18.28
C LYS A 226 -18.12 3.05 -18.57
N GLN A 227 -19.00 3.63 -19.37
CA GLN A 227 -18.92 5.07 -19.68
C GLN A 227 -19.24 5.91 -18.45
N GLU A 228 -20.33 5.57 -17.75
CA GLU A 228 -20.72 6.24 -16.50
C GLU A 228 -19.65 6.07 -15.43
N TYR A 229 -19.08 4.87 -15.30
CA TYR A 229 -17.99 4.59 -14.37
C TYR A 229 -16.77 5.47 -14.66
N SER A 230 -16.31 5.54 -15.91
CA SER A 230 -15.17 6.37 -16.29
C SER A 230 -15.43 7.86 -16.08
N GLN A 231 -16.62 8.35 -16.41
CA GLN A 231 -16.99 9.75 -16.20
C GLN A 231 -16.97 10.13 -14.71
N ARG A 232 -17.55 9.29 -13.84
CA ARG A 232 -17.48 9.51 -12.39
C ARG A 232 -16.04 9.48 -11.88
N LEU A 233 -15.20 8.58 -12.38
CA LEU A 233 -13.80 8.50 -11.99
C LEU A 233 -13.02 9.75 -12.41
N GLU A 234 -13.29 10.32 -13.59
CA GLU A 234 -12.67 11.56 -14.05
C GLU A 234 -13.09 12.77 -13.19
N GLN A 235 -14.33 12.79 -12.70
CA GLN A 235 -14.86 13.88 -11.89
C GLN A 235 -14.46 13.78 -10.40
N GLU A 236 -14.43 12.57 -9.87
CA GLU A 236 -14.16 12.33 -8.45
C GLU A 236 -12.70 11.95 -8.18
N GLY A 237 -11.90 11.68 -9.22
CA GLY A 237 -10.52 11.19 -9.10
C GLY A 237 -10.45 9.69 -8.81
N ARG A 238 -9.23 9.13 -8.83
CA ARG A 238 -9.01 7.71 -8.53
C ARG A 238 -9.48 7.28 -7.13
N LEU A 239 -9.94 6.04 -7.03
CA LEU A 239 -10.50 5.42 -5.83
C LEU A 239 -9.51 5.13 -4.70
N ASP A 240 -8.25 4.92 -5.06
CA ASP A 240 -7.12 4.68 -4.16
C ASP A 240 -6.33 5.96 -3.86
N ALA A 241 -6.85 7.12 -4.25
CA ALA A 241 -6.28 8.41 -3.91
C ALA A 241 -6.37 8.65 -2.40
N LEU A 242 -5.24 9.04 -1.81
CA LEU A 242 -5.13 9.35 -0.39
C LEU A 242 -5.82 10.67 -0.06
N ALA A 243 -6.24 10.81 1.19
CA ALA A 243 -6.73 12.08 1.71
C ALA A 243 -5.64 13.15 1.61
N ILE A 244 -6.03 14.40 1.35
CA ILE A 244 -5.10 15.53 1.31
C ILE A 244 -5.43 16.53 2.41
N ASN A 245 -4.41 16.91 3.16
CA ASN A 245 -4.48 18.01 4.10
C ASN A 245 -3.86 19.27 3.47
N TYR A 246 -4.69 20.03 2.77
CA TYR A 246 -4.32 21.26 2.06
C TYR A 246 -5.37 22.35 2.29
N PRO A 247 -4.97 23.60 2.59
CA PRO A 247 -3.62 24.00 3.00
C PRO A 247 -3.29 23.46 4.40
N ARG A 248 -2.00 23.18 4.70
CA ARG A 248 -1.60 22.62 6.01
C ARG A 248 -1.91 23.51 7.20
N ASN A 249 -1.89 24.83 6.99
CA ASN A 249 -2.23 25.82 7.98
C ASN A 249 -3.21 26.82 7.35
N PRO A 250 -4.12 27.41 8.14
CA PRO A 250 -4.90 28.55 7.70
C PRO A 250 -3.99 29.68 7.20
N LEU A 251 -4.32 30.25 6.06
CA LEU A 251 -3.56 31.33 5.47
C LEU A 251 -4.02 32.67 6.05
N LEU A 252 -3.06 33.53 6.38
CA LEU A 252 -3.30 34.90 6.79
C LEU A 252 -3.05 35.80 5.59
N PHE A 253 -3.99 36.70 5.32
CA PHE A 253 -3.92 37.62 4.21
C PHE A 253 -3.84 39.04 4.74
N GLU A 254 -2.88 39.80 4.21
CA GLU A 254 -2.87 41.25 4.38
C GLU A 254 -3.93 41.91 3.48
N ALA A 255 -4.37 43.10 3.86
CA ALA A 255 -5.26 43.89 3.01
C ALA A 255 -4.55 44.22 1.69
N PRO A 256 -5.18 43.99 0.54
CA PRO A 256 -4.55 44.27 -0.74
C PRO A 256 -4.23 45.77 -0.83
N GLN A 257 -2.97 46.08 -1.11
CA GLN A 257 -2.52 47.47 -1.29
C GLN A 257 -3.11 48.09 -2.57
N GLU A 258 -3.30 47.26 -3.61
CA GLU A 258 -3.87 47.65 -4.89
C GLU A 258 -4.88 46.61 -5.39
N LYS A 259 -5.94 47.07 -6.05
CA LYS A 259 -6.96 46.21 -6.67
C LYS A 259 -6.70 46.11 -8.18
N THR A 260 -5.80 45.21 -8.55
CA THR A 260 -5.44 45.00 -9.96
C THR A 260 -6.31 43.91 -10.57
N ASN A 261 -6.90 44.19 -11.73
CA ASN A 261 -7.64 43.18 -12.49
C ASN A 261 -6.66 42.16 -13.08
N VAL A 262 -6.98 40.87 -12.98
CA VAL A 262 -6.17 39.78 -13.52
C VAL A 262 -6.92 39.12 -14.67
N LEU A 263 -6.31 39.08 -15.87
CA LEU A 263 -6.79 38.32 -17.01
C LEU A 263 -5.89 37.10 -17.21
N LEU A 264 -6.45 35.91 -16.98
CA LEU A 264 -5.76 34.64 -17.21
C LEU A 264 -6.31 33.97 -18.47
N ILE A 265 -5.44 33.79 -19.47
CA ILE A 265 -5.78 33.08 -20.71
C ILE A 265 -4.97 31.78 -20.73
N THR A 266 -5.68 30.65 -20.70
CA THR A 266 -5.07 29.32 -20.81
C THR A 266 -5.54 28.63 -22.08
N VAL A 267 -4.64 27.88 -22.72
CA VAL A 267 -4.95 27.00 -23.84
C VAL A 267 -4.67 25.55 -23.43
N SER A 268 -5.50 24.60 -23.87
CA SER A 268 -5.39 23.18 -23.46
C SER A 268 -4.04 22.55 -23.80
N GLY A 269 -3.39 23.02 -24.86
CA GLY A 269 -2.06 22.60 -25.24
C GLY A 269 -1.51 23.53 -26.30
N LEU A 270 -0.26 23.96 -26.12
CA LEU A 270 0.46 24.80 -27.06
C LEU A 270 1.89 24.31 -27.16
N ARG A 271 2.35 24.11 -28.39
CA ARG A 271 3.78 23.88 -28.62
C ARG A 271 4.52 25.19 -28.45
N TYR A 272 5.58 25.18 -27.64
CA TYR A 272 6.38 26.37 -27.38
C TYR A 272 6.96 26.98 -28.67
N ASP A 273 7.40 26.12 -29.60
CA ASP A 273 7.98 26.54 -30.88
C ASP A 273 6.98 27.07 -31.90
N ALA A 274 5.67 26.97 -31.63
CA ALA A 274 4.63 27.59 -32.46
C ALA A 274 4.41 29.07 -32.15
N VAL A 275 5.00 29.59 -31.05
CA VAL A 275 4.91 31.01 -30.70
C VAL A 275 6.02 31.77 -31.42
N ASP A 276 5.83 31.97 -32.72
CA ASP A 276 6.71 32.72 -33.60
C ASP A 276 5.94 33.73 -34.46
N MET A 277 6.68 34.55 -35.21
CA MET A 277 6.10 35.59 -36.08
C MET A 277 5.36 35.03 -37.31
N GLU A 278 5.52 33.76 -37.64
CA GLU A 278 4.90 33.12 -38.81
C GLU A 278 3.55 32.48 -38.44
N THR A 279 3.51 31.77 -37.32
CA THR A 279 2.42 30.92 -36.86
C THR A 279 1.49 31.66 -35.89
N MET A 280 2.04 32.44 -34.96
CA MET A 280 1.26 33.17 -33.93
C MET A 280 1.73 34.62 -33.76
N PRO A 281 1.66 35.45 -34.83
CA PRO A 281 2.27 36.79 -34.84
C PRO A 281 1.79 37.71 -33.72
N ASN A 282 0.49 37.71 -33.39
CA ASN A 282 -0.05 38.56 -32.32
C ASN A 282 0.47 38.17 -30.93
N LEU A 283 0.62 36.86 -30.66
CA LEU A 283 1.15 36.38 -29.38
C LEU A 283 2.66 36.60 -29.29
N ALA A 284 3.38 36.40 -30.41
CA ALA A 284 4.81 36.69 -30.49
C ALA A 284 5.11 38.18 -30.27
N GLU A 285 4.34 39.09 -30.87
CA GLU A 285 4.46 40.54 -30.64
C GLU A 285 4.15 40.92 -29.19
N PHE A 286 3.10 40.33 -28.60
CA PHE A 286 2.78 40.54 -27.19
C PHE A 286 3.89 40.04 -26.27
N ALA A 287 4.47 38.87 -26.54
CA ALA A 287 5.58 38.30 -25.78
C ALA A 287 6.82 39.20 -25.79
N GLN A 288 7.15 39.83 -26.93
CA GLN A 288 8.28 40.76 -27.04
C GLN A 288 8.11 42.05 -26.21
N ARG A 289 6.87 42.45 -25.93
CA ARG A 289 6.56 43.66 -25.13
C ARG A 289 6.24 43.36 -23.66
N SER A 290 6.37 42.10 -23.25
CA SER A 290 5.96 41.62 -21.93
C SER A 290 7.00 40.68 -21.33
N THR A 291 6.74 40.15 -20.14
CA THR A 291 7.63 39.18 -19.51
C THR A 291 7.40 37.79 -20.09
N GLN A 292 8.45 37.22 -20.67
CA GLN A 292 8.43 35.86 -21.23
C GLN A 292 9.24 34.89 -20.36
N PHE A 293 8.70 33.70 -20.14
CA PHE A 293 9.39 32.60 -19.47
C PHE A 293 9.72 31.50 -20.50
N THR A 294 10.98 31.39 -20.91
CA THR A 294 11.44 30.45 -21.94
C THR A 294 11.70 29.03 -21.42
N ASN A 295 11.83 28.88 -20.09
CA ASN A 295 11.97 27.60 -19.40
C ASN A 295 10.77 27.36 -18.47
N HIS A 296 9.55 27.53 -18.99
CA HIS A 296 8.31 27.30 -18.26
C HIS A 296 7.71 25.95 -18.62
N TYR A 297 7.58 25.08 -17.62
CA TYR A 297 7.02 23.74 -17.79
C TYR A 297 5.67 23.65 -17.06
N SER A 298 4.67 23.11 -17.76
CA SER A 298 3.41 22.69 -17.11
C SER A 298 3.72 21.64 -16.03
N SER A 299 2.92 21.62 -14.96
CA SER A 299 3.00 20.61 -13.90
C SER A 299 2.61 19.20 -14.36
N GLY A 300 2.07 19.05 -15.56
CA GLY A 300 1.89 17.75 -16.20
C GLY A 300 1.45 17.84 -17.66
N ASN A 301 1.24 16.66 -18.25
CA ASN A 301 1.00 16.47 -19.69
C ASN A 301 -0.50 16.36 -20.07
N ASN A 302 -1.41 16.65 -19.14
CA ASN A 302 -2.84 16.70 -19.37
C ASN A 302 -3.46 17.92 -18.68
N ASN A 303 -4.67 18.31 -19.09
CA ASN A 303 -5.32 19.53 -18.61
C ASN A 303 -5.46 19.56 -17.08
N ASN A 304 -5.95 18.48 -16.46
CA ASN A 304 -6.17 18.44 -15.01
C ASN A 304 -4.86 18.58 -14.23
N ALA A 305 -3.79 17.95 -14.72
CA ALA A 305 -2.46 18.04 -14.14
C ALA A 305 -1.87 19.45 -14.24
N GLY A 306 -2.02 20.11 -15.39
CA GLY A 306 -1.60 21.50 -15.61
C GLY A 306 -2.36 22.48 -14.71
N LEU A 307 -3.69 22.35 -14.65
CA LEU A 307 -4.55 23.18 -13.82
C LEU A 307 -4.30 22.96 -12.32
N THR A 308 -3.96 21.74 -11.90
CA THR A 308 -3.58 21.44 -10.51
C THR A 308 -2.36 22.26 -10.09
N GLY A 309 -1.29 22.29 -10.90
CA GLY A 309 -0.13 23.12 -10.60
C GLY A 309 -0.45 24.61 -10.63
N LEU A 310 -1.21 25.05 -11.65
CA LEU A 310 -1.53 26.46 -11.83
C LEU A 310 -2.40 27.04 -10.70
N PHE A 311 -3.44 26.33 -10.28
CA PHE A 311 -4.41 26.84 -9.30
C PHE A 311 -4.15 26.40 -7.86
N TYR A 312 -3.51 25.25 -7.63
CA TYR A 312 -3.24 24.77 -6.26
C TYR A 312 -1.79 24.98 -5.83
N GLY A 313 -0.87 25.18 -6.79
CA GLY A 313 0.58 25.20 -6.50
C GLY A 313 1.12 23.85 -6.05
N LEU A 314 0.41 22.75 -6.36
CA LEU A 314 0.75 21.39 -5.97
C LEU A 314 1.26 20.57 -7.15
N ASN A 315 1.99 19.49 -6.86
CA ASN A 315 2.34 18.50 -7.87
C ASN A 315 1.06 17.84 -8.44
N ALA A 316 1.03 17.59 -9.75
CA ALA A 316 -0.06 16.92 -10.43
C ALA A 316 -0.41 15.53 -9.85
N SER A 317 0.50 14.88 -9.11
CA SER A 317 0.22 13.65 -8.37
C SER A 317 -0.93 13.76 -7.37
N TYR A 318 -1.23 14.98 -6.90
CA TYR A 318 -2.34 15.25 -5.98
C TYR A 318 -3.69 15.51 -6.67
N THR A 319 -3.76 15.52 -8.00
CA THR A 319 -5.00 15.79 -8.75
C THR A 319 -6.16 14.91 -8.26
N ASP A 320 -5.93 13.59 -8.15
CA ASP A 320 -6.97 12.66 -7.68
C ASP A 320 -7.37 12.88 -6.22
N SER A 321 -6.41 13.29 -5.38
CA SER A 321 -6.68 13.60 -3.97
C SER A 321 -7.51 14.88 -3.82
N LEU A 322 -7.27 15.89 -4.65
CA LEU A 322 -8.05 17.13 -4.67
C LEU A 322 -9.48 16.89 -5.14
N LEU A 323 -9.65 16.14 -6.24
CA LEU A 323 -10.97 15.78 -6.75
C LEU A 323 -11.77 14.96 -5.73
N SER A 324 -11.11 13.99 -5.09
CA SER A 324 -11.79 13.08 -4.15
C SER A 324 -12.26 13.75 -2.87
N ASN A 325 -11.45 14.67 -2.33
CA ASN A 325 -11.80 15.44 -1.14
C ASN A 325 -12.63 16.69 -1.47
N LYS A 326 -12.91 16.95 -2.76
CA LYS A 326 -13.55 18.19 -3.24
C LYS A 326 -12.87 19.43 -2.67
N THR A 327 -11.54 19.37 -2.54
CA THR A 327 -10.76 20.43 -1.90
C THR A 327 -10.68 21.62 -2.86
N PRO A 328 -11.17 22.81 -2.46
CA PRO A 328 -11.11 23.99 -3.31
C PRO A 328 -9.68 24.55 -3.40
N SER A 329 -9.39 25.26 -4.49
CA SER A 329 -8.15 26.03 -4.64
C SER A 329 -8.22 27.28 -3.78
N VAL A 330 -7.23 27.45 -2.90
CA VAL A 330 -7.04 28.67 -2.11
C VAL A 330 -6.99 29.91 -3.01
N LEU A 331 -6.33 29.81 -4.17
CA LEU A 331 -6.20 30.92 -5.11
C LEU A 331 -7.58 31.36 -5.61
N VAL A 332 -8.41 30.40 -6.01
CA VAL A 332 -9.78 30.65 -6.48
C VAL A 332 -10.66 31.21 -5.36
N GLU A 333 -10.60 30.62 -4.16
CA GLU A 333 -11.34 31.12 -3.00
C GLU A 333 -10.96 32.55 -2.68
N ARG A 334 -9.67 32.89 -2.75
CA ARG A 334 -9.20 34.24 -2.46
C ARG A 334 -9.68 35.25 -3.50
N PHE A 335 -9.69 34.89 -4.78
CA PHE A 335 -10.25 35.73 -5.83
C PHE A 335 -11.76 35.94 -5.66
N ALA A 336 -12.49 34.95 -5.15
CA ALA A 336 -13.94 35.07 -4.94
C ALA A 336 -14.34 35.90 -3.70
N GLN A 337 -13.44 36.07 -2.73
CA GLN A 337 -13.68 36.83 -1.50
C GLN A 337 -13.33 38.33 -1.59
N GLN A 338 -12.58 38.74 -2.62
CA GLN A 338 -12.21 40.14 -2.87
C GLN A 338 -13.21 40.80 -3.82
#